data_AF-A0A925N1I0-F1
#
_entry.id   AF-A0A925N1I0-F1
#
_cell.length_a   1.000
_cell.length_b   1.000
_cell.length_c   1.000
_cell.angle_alpha   90.00
_cell.angle_beta   90.00
_cell.angle_gamma   90.00
#
_symmetry.space_group_name_H-M   'P 1'
#
loop_
_entity.id
_entity.type
_entity.pdbx_description
1 polymer ?
#
loop_
_entity_poly.entity_id
_entity_poly.type
_entity_poly.pdbx_seq_one_letter_code
_entity_poly.pdbx_strand_id
1 'polypeptide(L)'
;MPFLPDFSQATFLPNDPIDNNYLPMVLGTVSAFAGSDGETVEANDFYVTSLKFEVLGVETFVIRDTAYEDGLLIEETCDFIAQDSDGNVWYFGEIVINYRYDEDGNFLGTDSDGAWLAGEDDAQPGWLMPDRPVRDFSWYNEHAPDVALDRTRALGRHHRIDTQLGELEVLKTQDKTELEPGVREFKYYAQGIGLVRVEEDLDASGEPGLVIELTDTITAGSSLPPAGASRIDADDFAGDGSTRWVTFLGEDGEHSGAIGYYTYDLATGEIGEGRILSADLANAAAGDAFKIKGVGAGQGIGLFFVPNAAELGVDLADYKAGGLFFQNMLTGDAATLSDRMAPVVFDGGGNPLPISIFHALGAAHQANLLNPGLGLQAVEWLPFDDDVVEIGFEDHRQTEQGFDADFDDFRFAFADAPVDPTDFVVPPEAAFEGRATEATPPAIAVGWIDRAGALPEAESWLA
;
A
#
# COMPACT_ATOMS: atom_id res chain seq x y z
N MET A 1 -6.73 -28.05 22.44
CA MET A 1 -7.25 -26.68 22.38
C MET A 1 -6.05 -25.77 22.19
N PRO A 2 -6.13 -24.80 21.28
CA PRO A 2 -5.11 -23.76 21.15
C PRO A 2 -4.94 -23.01 22.48
N PHE A 3 -3.75 -22.49 22.70
CA PHE A 3 -3.39 -21.63 23.82
C PHE A 3 -3.75 -20.18 23.51
N LEU A 4 -4.52 -19.53 24.37
CA LEU A 4 -4.73 -18.08 24.33
C LEU A 4 -3.71 -17.44 25.28
N PRO A 5 -2.79 -16.59 24.80
CA PRO A 5 -1.82 -15.94 25.67
C PRO A 5 -2.48 -14.95 26.65
N ASP A 6 -1.91 -14.85 27.86
CA ASP A 6 -2.41 -13.96 28.91
C ASP A 6 -1.81 -12.56 28.74
N PHE A 7 -2.57 -11.67 28.09
CA PHE A 7 -2.17 -10.28 27.86
C PHE A 7 -1.78 -9.55 29.15
N SER A 8 -2.38 -9.89 30.30
CA SER A 8 -2.07 -9.21 31.57
C SER A 8 -0.66 -9.48 32.10
N GLN A 9 0.02 -10.50 31.56
CA GLN A 9 1.40 -10.84 31.91
C GLN A 9 2.42 -10.29 30.91
N ALA A 10 1.97 -9.77 29.76
CA ALA A 10 2.84 -9.22 28.75
C ALA A 10 3.36 -7.83 29.17
N THR A 11 4.60 -7.52 28.78
CA THR A 11 5.21 -6.21 29.00
C THR A 11 5.66 -5.65 27.66
N PHE A 12 5.17 -4.46 27.32
CA PHE A 12 5.52 -3.74 26.10
C PHE A 12 6.33 -2.52 26.46
N LEU A 13 7.41 -2.28 25.72
CA LEU A 13 8.23 -1.10 25.87
C LEU A 13 7.96 -0.17 24.67
N PRO A 14 7.71 1.14 24.89
CA PRO A 14 7.43 2.06 23.81
C PRO A 14 8.56 2.11 22.78
N ASN A 15 8.23 2.09 21.50
CA ASN A 15 9.16 2.10 20.37
C ASN A 15 10.14 0.91 20.28
N ASP A 16 9.94 -0.17 21.02
CA ASP A 16 10.73 -1.39 20.79
C ASP A 16 10.44 -1.94 19.38
N PRO A 17 11.47 -2.38 18.63
CA PRO A 17 11.27 -2.95 17.31
C PRO A 17 10.61 -4.33 17.40
N ILE A 18 9.96 -4.75 16.31
CA ILE A 18 9.53 -6.14 16.14
C ILE A 18 10.67 -6.89 15.45
N ASP A 19 11.55 -7.50 16.25
CA ASP A 19 12.76 -8.20 15.80
C ASP A 19 12.69 -9.73 15.98
N ASN A 20 11.47 -10.28 16.10
CA ASN A 20 11.22 -11.71 16.19
C ASN A 20 11.94 -12.48 15.07
N ASN A 21 12.52 -13.63 15.42
CA ASN A 21 13.33 -14.42 14.48
C ASN A 21 12.59 -14.85 13.22
N TYR A 22 11.29 -15.13 13.29
CA TYR A 22 10.46 -15.63 12.19
C TYR A 22 9.46 -14.61 11.66
N LEU A 23 9.32 -13.46 12.34
CA LEU A 23 8.45 -12.37 11.88
C LEU A 23 9.08 -11.00 12.22
N PRO A 24 10.29 -10.70 11.70
CA PRO A 24 10.86 -9.38 11.87
C PRO A 24 10.09 -8.38 11.00
N MET A 25 9.74 -7.22 11.55
CA MET A 25 9.06 -6.14 10.81
C MET A 25 9.95 -4.91 10.78
N VAL A 26 10.62 -4.71 9.66
CA VAL A 26 11.54 -3.57 9.44
C VAL A 26 10.74 -2.38 8.95
N LEU A 27 10.82 -1.26 9.68
CA LEU A 27 10.11 -0.03 9.31
C LEU A 27 10.46 0.45 7.91
N GLY A 28 9.45 0.85 7.16
CA GLY A 28 9.62 1.31 5.79
C GLY A 28 9.60 0.18 4.77
N THR A 29 9.57 -1.08 5.17
CA THR A 29 9.62 -2.22 4.24
C THR A 29 8.23 -2.57 3.72
N VAL A 30 8.13 -2.74 2.40
CA VAL A 30 7.02 -3.44 1.73
C VAL A 30 7.51 -4.82 1.31
N SER A 31 6.73 -5.84 1.65
CA SER A 31 6.91 -7.20 1.11
C SER A 31 5.78 -7.48 0.14
N ALA A 32 6.15 -7.71 -1.12
CA ALA A 32 5.21 -8.01 -2.20
C ALA A 32 5.07 -9.52 -2.34
N PHE A 33 3.84 -10.00 -2.37
CA PHE A 33 3.49 -11.40 -2.53
C PHE A 33 2.66 -11.57 -3.79
N ALA A 34 2.85 -12.67 -4.51
CA ALA A 34 1.97 -13.01 -5.62
C ALA A 34 1.85 -14.53 -5.82
N GLY A 35 0.70 -14.95 -6.32
CA GLY A 35 0.36 -16.33 -6.63
C GLY A 35 -0.67 -16.41 -7.76
N SER A 36 -0.80 -17.60 -8.36
CA SER A 36 -1.89 -17.86 -9.29
C SER A 36 -2.22 -19.35 -9.29
N ASP A 37 -3.50 -19.67 -9.41
CA ASP A 37 -4.00 -21.03 -9.62
C ASP A 37 -4.17 -21.38 -11.12
N GLY A 38 -3.83 -20.43 -12.00
CA GLY A 38 -3.95 -20.51 -13.46
C GLY A 38 -5.25 -19.93 -14.02
N GLU A 39 -6.20 -19.58 -13.17
CA GLU A 39 -7.43 -18.85 -13.52
C GLU A 39 -7.39 -17.43 -12.94
N THR A 40 -7.02 -17.31 -11.66
CA THR A 40 -6.96 -16.07 -10.90
C THR A 40 -5.50 -15.75 -10.52
N VAL A 41 -5.14 -14.47 -10.51
CA VAL A 41 -3.88 -13.96 -9.98
C VAL A 41 -4.14 -13.20 -8.69
N GLU A 42 -3.51 -13.62 -7.61
CA GLU A 42 -3.55 -12.90 -6.35
C GLU A 42 -2.22 -12.18 -6.12
N ALA A 43 -2.30 -10.95 -5.63
CA ALA A 43 -1.14 -10.18 -5.21
C ALA A 43 -1.43 -9.45 -3.90
N ASN A 44 -0.41 -9.27 -3.06
CA ASN A 44 -0.57 -8.60 -1.79
C ASN A 44 0.68 -7.79 -1.39
N ASP A 45 0.48 -6.59 -0.88
CA ASP A 45 1.54 -5.68 -0.45
C ASP A 45 1.47 -5.40 1.06
N PHE A 46 2.38 -6.02 1.82
CA PHE A 46 2.50 -5.78 3.26
C PHE A 46 3.47 -4.65 3.56
N TYR A 47 2.96 -3.47 3.92
CA TYR A 47 3.75 -2.31 4.30
C TYR A 47 3.89 -2.15 5.82
N VAL A 48 5.11 -2.36 6.33
CA VAL A 48 5.49 -2.03 7.71
C VAL A 48 5.70 -0.52 7.87
N THR A 49 4.67 0.19 8.32
CA THR A 49 4.71 1.65 8.43
C THR A 49 5.49 2.12 9.68
N SER A 50 5.85 3.40 9.71
CA SER A 50 6.36 4.04 10.94
C SER A 50 5.25 4.59 11.85
N LEU A 51 3.97 4.39 11.47
CA LEU A 51 2.81 4.90 12.20
C LEU A 51 2.55 4.04 13.43
N LYS A 52 1.94 4.67 14.42
CA LYS A 52 1.62 4.09 15.71
C LYS A 52 0.14 4.25 16.02
N PHE A 53 -0.45 3.23 16.62
CA PHE A 53 -1.82 3.25 17.11
C PHE A 53 -1.86 2.67 18.53
N GLU A 54 -2.66 3.25 19.43
CA GLU A 54 -2.73 2.76 20.81
C GLU A 54 -3.93 1.82 20.97
N VAL A 55 -3.66 0.56 21.35
CA VAL A 55 -4.71 -0.43 21.67
C VAL A 55 -4.46 -0.96 23.07
N LEU A 56 -5.45 -0.89 23.95
CA LEU A 56 -5.34 -1.34 25.36
C LEU A 56 -4.12 -0.77 26.12
N GLY A 57 -3.70 0.46 25.78
CA GLY A 57 -2.54 1.13 26.38
C GLY A 57 -1.18 0.64 25.86
N VAL A 58 -1.16 -0.11 24.75
CA VAL A 58 0.05 -0.54 24.05
C VAL A 58 0.18 0.25 22.75
N GLU A 59 1.36 0.83 22.53
CA GLU A 59 1.71 1.48 21.26
C GLU A 59 2.08 0.43 20.21
N THR A 60 1.13 0.10 19.33
CA THR A 60 1.32 -0.86 18.23
C THR A 60 1.90 -0.16 17.01
N PHE A 61 2.65 -0.89 16.18
CA PHE A 61 2.93 -0.46 14.82
C PHE A 61 1.72 -0.76 13.94
N VAL A 62 1.48 0.14 12.98
CA VAL A 62 0.49 -0.10 11.93
C VAL A 62 1.19 -0.77 10.76
N ILE A 63 0.70 -1.94 10.35
CA ILE A 63 1.05 -2.58 9.10
C ILE A 63 -0.12 -2.34 8.16
N ARG A 64 0.12 -1.86 6.94
CA ARG A 64 -0.94 -1.79 5.93
C ARG A 64 -0.83 -3.01 5.04
N ASP A 65 -1.89 -3.78 4.93
CA ASP A 65 -2.02 -4.81 3.92
C ASP A 65 -2.90 -4.32 2.77
N THR A 66 -2.61 -4.75 1.56
CA THR A 66 -3.36 -4.32 0.37
C THR A 66 -3.38 -5.43 -0.65
N ALA A 67 -4.51 -6.13 -0.70
CA ALA A 67 -4.69 -7.34 -1.49
C ALA A 67 -5.44 -7.07 -2.79
N TYR A 68 -5.03 -7.79 -3.83
CA TYR A 68 -5.54 -7.69 -5.18
C TYR A 68 -5.87 -9.06 -5.75
N GLU A 69 -6.98 -9.13 -6.49
CA GLU A 69 -7.39 -10.27 -7.30
C GLU A 69 -7.54 -9.82 -8.75
N ASP A 70 -6.78 -10.43 -9.67
CA ASP A 70 -6.72 -10.05 -11.08
C ASP A 70 -6.49 -8.55 -11.31
N GLY A 71 -5.69 -7.93 -10.42
CA GLY A 71 -5.38 -6.49 -10.45
C GLY A 71 -6.44 -5.58 -9.81
N LEU A 72 -7.61 -6.11 -9.46
CA LEU A 72 -8.64 -5.38 -8.71
C LEU A 72 -8.27 -5.32 -7.24
N LEU A 73 -8.36 -4.14 -6.65
CA LEU A 73 -8.21 -3.97 -5.20
C LEU A 73 -9.39 -4.66 -4.51
N ILE A 74 -9.14 -5.71 -3.73
CA ILE A 74 -10.18 -6.47 -3.02
C ILE A 74 -10.20 -6.18 -1.52
N GLU A 75 -9.07 -5.79 -0.95
CA GLU A 75 -8.98 -5.52 0.49
C GLU A 75 -7.89 -4.51 0.80
N GLU A 76 -8.18 -3.63 1.75
CA GLU A 76 -7.19 -2.82 2.45
C GLU A 76 -7.35 -2.98 3.95
N THR A 77 -6.25 -3.28 4.64
CA THR A 77 -6.25 -3.39 6.10
C THR A 77 -5.19 -2.53 6.75
N CYS A 78 -5.42 -2.21 8.02
CA CYS A 78 -4.41 -1.65 8.92
C CYS A 78 -4.32 -2.52 10.17
N ASP A 79 -3.35 -3.43 10.20
CA ASP A 79 -3.08 -4.31 11.34
C ASP A 79 -2.33 -3.58 12.46
N PHE A 80 -2.73 -3.85 13.70
CA PHE A 80 -2.10 -3.32 14.90
C PHE A 80 -1.22 -4.37 15.57
N ILE A 81 0.09 -4.25 15.41
CA ILE A 81 1.06 -5.29 15.82
C ILE A 81 2.09 -4.73 16.81
N ALA A 82 2.40 -5.47 17.87
CA ALA A 82 3.49 -5.12 18.78
C ALA A 82 4.24 -6.36 19.27
N GLN A 83 5.51 -6.20 19.66
CA GLN A 83 6.29 -7.25 20.28
C GLN A 83 6.44 -7.00 21.78
N ASP A 84 6.22 -8.04 22.60
CA ASP A 84 6.48 -7.98 24.03
C ASP A 84 7.98 -8.17 24.36
N SER A 85 8.36 -7.87 25.61
CA SER A 85 9.75 -8.00 26.07
C SER A 85 10.27 -9.44 26.12
N ASP A 86 9.40 -10.43 25.97
CA ASP A 86 9.74 -11.85 25.89
C ASP A 86 9.97 -12.31 24.43
N GLY A 87 9.73 -11.44 23.45
CA GLY A 87 9.95 -11.66 22.02
C GLY A 87 8.73 -12.21 21.27
N ASN A 88 7.55 -12.26 21.88
CA ASN A 88 6.33 -12.68 21.19
C ASN A 88 5.73 -11.50 20.44
N VAL A 89 5.37 -11.73 19.18
CA VAL A 89 4.64 -10.77 18.35
C VAL A 89 3.15 -10.97 18.58
N TRP A 90 2.47 -9.90 18.97
CA TRP A 90 1.05 -9.84 19.30
C TRP A 90 0.29 -9.11 18.20
N TYR A 91 -0.92 -9.60 17.93
CA TYR A 91 -1.87 -8.97 17.03
C TYR A 91 -3.04 -8.42 17.85
N PHE A 92 -3.31 -7.13 17.70
CA PHE A 92 -4.29 -6.39 18.50
C PHE A 92 -5.59 -6.09 17.75
N GLY A 93 -5.68 -6.47 16.48
CA GLY A 93 -6.83 -6.20 15.62
C GLY A 93 -6.48 -5.33 14.42
N GLU A 94 -7.51 -5.00 13.65
CA GLU A 94 -7.42 -4.39 12.33
C GLU A 94 -8.62 -3.50 12.03
N ILE A 95 -8.35 -2.52 11.16
CA ILE A 95 -9.38 -1.83 10.38
C ILE A 95 -9.35 -2.46 8.99
N VAL A 96 -10.52 -2.81 8.45
CA VAL A 96 -10.65 -3.51 7.16
C VAL A 96 -11.62 -2.75 6.24
N ILE A 97 -11.27 -2.67 4.96
CA ILE A 97 -12.18 -2.27 3.88
C ILE A 97 -12.12 -3.37 2.82
N ASN A 98 -13.22 -4.13 2.70
CA ASN A 98 -13.38 -5.13 1.65
C ASN A 98 -14.12 -4.51 0.46
N TYR A 99 -13.59 -4.66 -0.74
CA TYR A 99 -14.21 -4.21 -1.98
C TYR A 99 -14.88 -5.38 -2.68
N ARG A 100 -16.20 -5.29 -2.87
CA ARG A 100 -16.98 -6.37 -3.50
C ARG A 100 -17.28 -6.06 -4.94
N TYR A 101 -17.20 -7.08 -5.79
CA TYR A 101 -17.49 -7.01 -7.22
C TYR A 101 -18.54 -8.04 -7.63
N ASP A 102 -19.17 -7.83 -8.78
CA ASP A 102 -19.96 -8.88 -9.44
C ASP A 102 -19.08 -9.77 -10.35
N GLU A 103 -19.68 -10.80 -10.94
CA GLU A 103 -18.99 -11.74 -11.84
C GLU A 103 -18.42 -11.09 -13.11
N ASP A 104 -18.85 -9.87 -13.44
CA ASP A 104 -18.38 -9.09 -14.59
C ASP A 104 -17.31 -8.04 -14.17
N GLY A 105 -16.88 -8.03 -12.90
CA GLY A 105 -15.88 -7.10 -12.36
C GLY A 105 -16.44 -5.71 -12.00
N ASN A 106 -17.76 -5.52 -11.95
CA ASN A 106 -18.33 -4.23 -11.56
C ASN A 106 -18.35 -4.07 -10.03
N PHE A 107 -17.94 -2.90 -9.55
CA PHE A 107 -17.91 -2.61 -8.11
C PHE A 107 -19.33 -2.52 -7.53
N LEU A 108 -19.58 -3.26 -6.45
CA LEU A 108 -20.87 -3.35 -5.77
C LEU A 108 -20.94 -2.53 -4.48
N GLY A 109 -19.79 -2.11 -3.94
CA GLY A 109 -19.67 -1.42 -2.65
C GLY A 109 -18.72 -2.15 -1.70
N THR A 110 -18.61 -1.64 -0.47
CA THR A 110 -17.71 -2.18 0.54
C THR A 110 -18.41 -2.78 1.76
N ASP A 111 -17.65 -3.51 2.55
CA ASP A 111 -17.93 -3.79 3.96
C ASP A 111 -16.63 -3.75 4.77
N SER A 112 -16.74 -4.08 6.05
CA SER A 112 -15.63 -4.18 6.99
C SER A 112 -15.70 -5.51 7.74
N ASP A 113 -16.20 -6.56 7.07
CA ASP A 113 -16.23 -7.90 7.65
C ASP A 113 -14.79 -8.33 7.97
N GLY A 114 -14.60 -9.00 9.10
CA GLY A 114 -13.26 -9.31 9.63
C GLY A 114 -12.75 -8.25 10.62
N ALA A 115 -13.08 -6.96 10.48
CA ALA A 115 -12.53 -5.92 11.35
C ALA A 115 -12.83 -6.15 12.85
N TRP A 116 -11.79 -6.07 13.68
CA TRP A 116 -11.90 -6.25 15.12
C TRP A 116 -10.82 -5.47 15.89
N LEU A 117 -11.06 -5.15 17.16
CA LEU A 117 -10.06 -4.52 18.03
C LEU A 117 -10.05 -5.15 19.41
N ALA A 118 -8.87 -5.49 19.90
CA ALA A 118 -8.69 -6.04 21.24
C ALA A 118 -9.28 -5.11 22.31
N GLY A 119 -10.10 -5.67 23.20
CA GLY A 119 -10.81 -4.92 24.24
C GLY A 119 -12.25 -4.56 23.91
N GLU A 120 -12.68 -4.73 22.67
CA GLU A 120 -14.05 -4.57 22.22
C GLU A 120 -14.73 -5.94 22.09
N ASP A 121 -16.04 -6.03 22.40
CA ASP A 121 -16.85 -7.24 22.20
C ASP A 121 -16.19 -8.58 22.64
N ASP A 122 -15.53 -8.56 23.80
CA ASP A 122 -14.78 -9.68 24.39
C ASP A 122 -13.55 -10.15 23.57
N ALA A 123 -13.14 -9.39 22.55
CA ALA A 123 -11.94 -9.64 21.76
C ALA A 123 -10.67 -9.49 22.61
N GLN A 124 -9.73 -10.43 22.42
CA GLN A 124 -8.45 -10.49 23.11
C GLN A 124 -7.32 -10.59 22.09
N PRO A 125 -6.19 -9.89 22.33
CA PRO A 125 -5.07 -9.98 21.41
C PRO A 125 -4.43 -11.38 21.51
N GLY A 126 -4.07 -11.94 20.36
CA GLY A 126 -3.38 -13.22 20.26
C GLY A 126 -1.89 -13.07 19.95
N TRP A 127 -1.19 -14.19 19.81
CA TRP A 127 0.18 -14.19 19.30
C TRP A 127 0.16 -14.40 17.79
N LEU A 128 0.59 -13.41 17.01
CA LEU A 128 0.85 -13.63 15.59
C LEU A 128 2.05 -14.57 15.42
N MET A 129 3.11 -14.38 16.22
CA MET A 129 4.28 -15.24 16.23
C MET A 129 4.93 -15.30 17.62
N PRO A 130 4.98 -16.46 18.30
CA PRO A 130 5.74 -16.62 19.54
C PRO A 130 7.25 -16.44 19.33
N ASP A 131 8.03 -16.07 20.36
CA ASP A 131 9.51 -16.00 20.27
C ASP A 131 10.13 -17.34 19.80
N ARG A 132 9.56 -18.44 20.31
CA ARG A 132 10.03 -19.80 20.05
C ARG A 132 8.88 -20.72 19.69
N PRO A 133 8.46 -20.74 18.41
CA PRO A 133 7.45 -21.69 17.95
C PRO A 133 8.01 -23.11 18.07
N VAL A 134 7.32 -23.94 18.86
CA VAL A 134 7.65 -25.36 19.08
C VAL A 134 6.69 -26.22 18.28
N ARG A 135 7.21 -27.26 17.62
CA ARG A 135 6.39 -28.23 16.88
C ARG A 135 5.19 -28.71 17.72
N ASP A 136 4.04 -28.77 17.07
CA ASP A 136 2.74 -29.18 17.63
C ASP A 136 2.17 -28.27 18.72
N PHE A 137 2.81 -27.13 19.01
CA PHE A 137 2.18 -26.07 19.79
C PHE A 137 1.16 -25.34 18.91
N SER A 138 -0.01 -25.05 19.50
CA SER A 138 -1.08 -24.29 18.87
C SER A 138 -1.50 -23.14 19.75
N TRP A 139 -1.74 -21.99 19.15
CA TRP A 139 -2.13 -20.77 19.83
C TRP A 139 -3.15 -19.99 19.00
N TYR A 140 -3.88 -19.07 19.63
CA TYR A 140 -4.69 -18.08 18.91
C TYR A 140 -3.78 -16.94 18.44
N ASN A 141 -3.82 -16.62 17.16
CA ASN A 141 -3.30 -15.37 16.62
C ASN A 141 -4.38 -14.27 16.73
N GLU A 142 -5.66 -14.66 16.60
CA GLU A 142 -6.82 -13.79 16.73
C GLU A 142 -7.87 -14.43 17.63
N HIS A 143 -8.50 -13.61 18.47
CA HIS A 143 -9.54 -14.08 19.37
C HIS A 143 -10.61 -12.99 19.55
N ALA A 144 -11.41 -12.78 18.51
CA ALA A 144 -12.59 -11.93 18.47
C ALA A 144 -13.84 -12.82 18.26
N PRO A 145 -14.62 -13.13 19.32
CA PRO A 145 -15.77 -14.02 19.20
C PRO A 145 -16.73 -13.63 18.07
N ASP A 146 -17.15 -14.63 17.28
CA ASP A 146 -18.05 -14.48 16.12
C ASP A 146 -17.51 -13.63 14.93
N VAL A 147 -16.34 -12.98 15.08
CA VAL A 147 -15.69 -12.15 14.04
C VAL A 147 -14.44 -12.84 13.49
N ALA A 148 -13.48 -13.16 14.36
CA ALA A 148 -12.21 -13.79 13.97
C ALA A 148 -11.70 -14.72 15.08
N LEU A 149 -11.51 -16.02 14.77
CA LEU A 149 -11.12 -17.05 15.74
C LEU A 149 -9.97 -17.90 15.20
N ASP A 150 -8.96 -17.20 14.73
CA ASP A 150 -7.86 -17.78 14.00
C ASP A 150 -6.83 -18.37 14.96
N ARG A 151 -6.25 -19.48 14.53
CA ARG A 151 -5.30 -20.25 15.33
C ARG A 151 -4.24 -20.87 14.45
N THR A 152 -3.02 -20.70 14.92
CA THR A 152 -1.84 -21.26 14.28
C THR A 152 -1.38 -22.51 15.02
N ARG A 153 -0.88 -23.49 14.27
CA ARG A 153 -0.11 -24.62 14.78
C ARG A 153 1.25 -24.66 14.11
N ALA A 154 2.32 -24.65 14.90
CA ALA A 154 3.67 -24.86 14.37
C ALA A 154 3.87 -26.32 13.94
N LEU A 155 4.26 -26.56 12.69
CA LEU A 155 4.56 -27.90 12.16
C LEU A 155 6.05 -28.24 12.25
N GLY A 156 6.92 -27.24 12.37
CA GLY A 156 8.35 -27.39 12.65
C GLY A 156 9.22 -26.33 11.96
N ARG A 157 10.47 -26.20 12.41
CA ARG A 157 11.42 -25.12 12.02
C ARG A 157 12.49 -25.49 10.98
N HIS A 158 12.51 -26.74 10.52
CA HIS A 158 13.58 -27.28 9.67
C HIS A 158 13.03 -27.83 8.36
N HIS A 159 11.95 -27.22 7.85
CA HIS A 159 11.46 -27.51 6.52
C HIS A 159 12.35 -26.81 5.50
N ARG A 160 12.53 -27.38 4.30
CA ARG A 160 13.24 -26.74 3.20
C ARG A 160 12.27 -26.56 2.04
N ILE A 161 12.27 -25.36 1.46
CA ILE A 161 11.46 -25.02 0.29
C ILE A 161 12.32 -24.31 -0.75
N ASP A 162 12.02 -24.53 -2.03
CA ASP A 162 12.61 -23.79 -3.14
C ASP A 162 11.74 -22.58 -3.44
N THR A 163 12.29 -21.38 -3.35
CA THR A 163 11.60 -20.10 -3.65
C THR A 163 12.34 -19.34 -4.73
N GLN A 164 11.79 -18.21 -5.18
CA GLN A 164 12.49 -17.29 -6.08
C GLN A 164 13.78 -16.72 -5.46
N LEU A 165 13.83 -16.63 -4.12
CA LEU A 165 15.02 -16.23 -3.36
C LEU A 165 16.05 -17.37 -3.19
N GLY A 166 15.76 -18.56 -3.71
CA GLY A 166 16.56 -19.77 -3.57
C GLY A 166 16.00 -20.76 -2.54
N GLU A 167 16.81 -21.77 -2.20
CA GLU A 167 16.44 -22.78 -1.20
C GLU A 167 16.55 -22.19 0.21
N LEU A 168 15.43 -22.19 0.96
CA LEU A 168 15.35 -21.63 2.31
C LEU A 168 15.01 -22.71 3.34
N GLU A 169 15.58 -22.62 4.53
CA GLU A 169 15.10 -23.36 5.71
C GLU A 169 14.05 -22.51 6.46
N VAL A 170 12.88 -23.09 6.72
CA VAL A 170 11.69 -22.36 7.16
C VAL A 170 10.97 -23.02 8.34
N LEU A 171 10.33 -22.18 9.14
CA LEU A 171 9.21 -22.56 10.00
C LEU A 171 7.97 -22.74 9.13
N LYS A 172 7.39 -23.95 9.14
CA LYS A 172 6.07 -24.21 8.57
C LYS A 172 5.03 -24.14 9.68
N THR A 173 3.95 -23.39 9.48
CA THR A 173 2.77 -23.37 10.33
C THR A 173 1.55 -23.89 9.57
N GLN A 174 0.47 -24.15 10.31
CA GLN A 174 -0.85 -24.40 9.77
C GLN A 174 -1.81 -23.46 10.47
N ASP A 175 -2.52 -22.67 9.69
CA ASP A 175 -3.54 -21.74 10.17
C ASP A 175 -4.92 -22.30 9.89
N LYS A 176 -5.86 -22.01 10.80
CA LYS A 176 -7.25 -22.44 10.76
C LYS A 176 -8.10 -21.45 11.54
N THR A 177 -9.36 -21.37 11.16
CA THR A 177 -10.37 -20.69 11.96
C THR A 177 -11.39 -21.68 12.56
N GLU A 178 -12.11 -21.27 13.60
CA GLU A 178 -13.30 -21.99 14.08
C GLU A 178 -14.57 -21.64 13.30
N LEU A 179 -14.58 -20.46 12.69
CA LEU A 179 -15.72 -19.93 11.93
C LEU A 179 -15.91 -20.68 10.61
N GLU A 180 -14.79 -21.11 10.01
CA GLU A 180 -14.76 -21.89 8.77
C GLU A 180 -13.94 -23.19 8.93
N PRO A 181 -14.53 -24.26 9.50
CA PRO A 181 -13.77 -25.48 9.86
C PRO A 181 -13.13 -26.24 8.68
N GLY A 182 -13.54 -25.93 7.45
CA GLY A 182 -13.00 -26.52 6.22
C GLY A 182 -11.75 -25.83 5.71
N VAL A 183 -11.58 -24.55 6.02
CA VAL A 183 -10.47 -23.71 5.56
C VAL A 183 -9.24 -23.96 6.41
N ARG A 184 -8.11 -24.06 5.74
CA ARG A 184 -6.79 -24.17 6.36
C ARG A 184 -5.72 -23.81 5.36
N GLU A 185 -4.66 -23.23 5.87
CA GLU A 185 -3.53 -22.80 5.07
C GLU A 185 -2.23 -23.33 5.67
N PHE A 186 -1.17 -23.34 4.86
CA PHE A 186 0.18 -23.42 5.39
C PHE A 186 0.92 -22.12 5.12
N LYS A 187 1.48 -21.53 6.19
CA LYS A 187 2.38 -20.38 6.08
C LYS A 187 3.83 -20.82 6.35
N TYR A 188 4.75 -20.22 5.63
CA TYR A 188 6.18 -20.54 5.69
C TYR A 188 6.97 -19.30 6.02
N TYR A 189 7.74 -19.36 7.11
CA TYR A 189 8.51 -18.23 7.62
C TYR A 189 10.00 -18.55 7.60
N ALA A 190 10.79 -17.74 6.90
CA ALA A 190 12.24 -17.83 6.89
C ALA A 190 12.85 -16.92 7.97
N GLN A 191 13.89 -17.41 8.65
CA GLN A 191 14.51 -16.66 9.74
C GLN A 191 15.14 -15.36 9.21
N GLY A 192 14.80 -14.23 9.83
CA GLY A 192 15.31 -12.91 9.44
C GLY A 192 14.67 -12.29 8.20
N ILE A 193 13.74 -13.01 7.54
CA ILE A 193 12.98 -12.52 6.37
C ILE A 193 11.51 -12.34 6.75
N GLY A 194 10.92 -13.29 7.47
CA GLY A 194 9.48 -13.29 7.74
C GLY A 194 8.75 -14.29 6.87
N LEU A 195 7.50 -13.98 6.52
CA LEU A 195 6.67 -14.79 5.64
C LEU A 195 7.29 -14.85 4.23
N VAL A 196 7.42 -16.04 3.66
CA VAL A 196 7.98 -16.25 2.31
C VAL A 196 7.06 -17.04 1.38
N ARG A 197 6.08 -17.75 1.94
CA ARG A 197 5.08 -18.49 1.17
C ARG A 197 3.81 -18.72 1.98
N VAL A 198 2.68 -18.66 1.30
CA VAL A 198 1.38 -19.16 1.76
C VAL A 198 0.89 -20.22 0.77
N GLU A 199 0.30 -21.29 1.29
CA GLU A 199 -0.34 -22.36 0.53
C GLU A 199 -1.80 -22.45 1.00
N GLU A 200 -2.72 -22.13 0.11
CA GLU A 200 -4.16 -21.99 0.38
C GLU A 200 -4.97 -23.06 -0.37
N ASP A 201 -6.29 -23.10 -0.13
CA ASP A 201 -7.21 -24.05 -0.75
C ASP A 201 -6.77 -25.52 -0.65
N LEU A 202 -6.26 -25.89 0.53
CA LEU A 202 -5.69 -27.20 0.76
C LEU A 202 -6.74 -28.31 0.61
N ASP A 203 -6.56 -29.16 -0.40
CA ASP A 203 -7.42 -30.32 -0.69
C ASP A 203 -7.39 -31.36 0.45
N ALA A 204 -8.17 -32.45 0.37
CA ALA A 204 -8.18 -33.45 1.45
C ALA A 204 -6.82 -34.13 1.72
N SER A 205 -5.90 -34.13 0.75
CA SER A 205 -4.52 -34.60 0.89
C SER A 205 -3.58 -33.56 1.48
N GLY A 206 -3.95 -32.28 1.44
CA GLY A 206 -3.10 -31.14 1.79
C GLY A 206 -2.26 -30.62 0.63
N GLU A 207 -2.65 -30.92 -0.61
CA GLU A 207 -2.10 -30.24 -1.79
C GLU A 207 -2.78 -28.87 -1.93
N PRO A 208 -2.02 -27.79 -2.20
CA PRO A 208 -2.59 -26.46 -2.37
C PRO A 208 -3.28 -26.28 -3.72
N GLY A 209 -4.39 -25.53 -3.70
CA GLY A 209 -5.01 -24.97 -4.91
C GLY A 209 -4.26 -23.73 -5.38
N LEU A 210 -3.79 -22.92 -4.42
CA LEU A 210 -3.05 -21.69 -4.67
C LEU A 210 -1.77 -21.65 -3.84
N VAL A 211 -0.69 -21.16 -4.47
CA VAL A 211 0.59 -20.89 -3.82
C VAL A 211 0.96 -19.44 -4.05
N ILE A 212 1.04 -18.68 -2.96
CA ILE A 212 1.43 -17.28 -2.94
C ILE A 212 2.85 -17.20 -2.39
N GLU A 213 3.76 -16.53 -3.10
CA GLU A 213 5.16 -16.41 -2.70
C GLU A 213 5.60 -14.96 -2.55
N LEU A 214 6.56 -14.73 -1.65
CA LEU A 214 7.28 -13.46 -1.60
C LEU A 214 8.04 -13.26 -2.92
N THR A 215 7.65 -12.26 -3.70
CA THR A 215 8.24 -11.94 -5.00
C THR A 215 9.26 -10.81 -4.89
N ASP A 216 9.03 -9.83 -4.01
CA ASP A 216 9.95 -8.71 -3.82
C ASP A 216 9.91 -8.11 -2.42
N THR A 217 10.94 -7.33 -2.08
CA THR A 217 10.98 -6.53 -0.86
C THR A 217 11.62 -5.17 -1.14
N ILE A 218 10.85 -4.11 -0.91
CA ILE A 218 11.26 -2.72 -1.14
C ILE A 218 11.31 -2.00 0.20
N THR A 219 12.21 -1.04 0.36
CA THR A 219 12.24 -0.19 1.57
C THR A 219 12.08 1.26 1.17
N ALA A 220 11.19 1.98 1.84
CA ALA A 220 10.99 3.41 1.67
C ALA A 220 12.33 4.14 1.66
N GLY A 221 12.61 4.86 0.57
CA GLY A 221 13.90 5.52 0.36
C GLY A 221 14.82 4.86 -0.66
N SER A 222 14.55 3.62 -1.08
CA SER A 222 15.43 2.91 -2.02
C SER A 222 15.26 3.35 -3.47
N SER A 223 14.08 3.86 -3.85
CA SER A 223 13.75 4.27 -5.22
C SER A 223 14.34 5.64 -5.53
N LEU A 224 15.18 5.73 -6.54
CA LEU A 224 15.74 6.99 -7.04
C LEU A 224 15.16 7.28 -8.44
N PRO A 225 14.93 8.56 -8.80
CA PRO A 225 14.55 8.90 -10.17
C PRO A 225 15.62 8.41 -11.16
N PRO A 226 15.22 7.99 -12.38
CA PRO A 226 16.16 7.60 -13.42
C PRO A 226 17.02 8.78 -13.87
N ALA A 227 18.06 8.49 -14.65
CA ALA A 227 18.97 9.52 -15.16
C ALA A 227 18.22 10.51 -16.06
N GLY A 228 18.34 11.81 -15.75
CA GLY A 228 17.60 12.85 -16.49
C GLY A 228 16.21 13.13 -15.93
N ALA A 229 15.80 12.45 -14.85
CA ALA A 229 14.61 12.78 -14.10
C ALA A 229 14.95 13.28 -12.69
N SER A 230 13.97 13.89 -12.04
CA SER A 230 14.02 14.30 -10.65
C SER A 230 12.69 14.00 -9.95
N ARG A 231 12.66 14.16 -8.63
CA ARG A 231 11.40 14.11 -7.90
C ARG A 231 10.65 15.40 -8.17
N ILE A 232 9.35 15.27 -8.38
CA ILE A 232 8.46 16.39 -8.64
C ILE A 232 8.48 17.34 -7.43
N ASP A 233 8.81 18.61 -7.66
CA ASP A 233 8.74 19.65 -6.63
C ASP A 233 7.30 20.17 -6.49
N ALA A 234 6.77 20.14 -5.28
CA ALA A 234 5.42 20.63 -5.01
C ALA A 234 5.30 22.15 -5.29
N ASP A 235 6.40 22.90 -5.16
CA ASP A 235 6.42 24.35 -5.39
C ASP A 235 6.09 24.72 -6.85
N ASP A 236 6.42 23.86 -7.82
CA ASP A 236 6.10 24.09 -9.24
C ASP A 236 4.59 23.99 -9.53
N PHE A 237 3.83 23.45 -8.58
CA PHE A 237 2.38 23.30 -8.67
C PHE A 237 1.63 24.33 -7.84
N ALA A 238 2.31 25.35 -7.29
CA ALA A 238 1.68 26.42 -6.55
C ALA A 238 0.70 27.23 -7.43
N GLY A 239 -0.50 27.43 -6.91
CA GLY A 239 -1.55 28.23 -7.53
C GLY A 239 -1.34 29.72 -7.31
N ASP A 240 -1.52 30.51 -8.37
CA ASP A 240 -1.46 31.97 -8.38
C ASP A 240 -2.80 32.60 -8.84
N GLY A 241 -3.85 31.79 -8.98
CA GLY A 241 -5.16 32.16 -9.51
C GLY A 241 -5.25 32.11 -11.04
N SER A 242 -4.16 31.80 -11.74
CA SER A 242 -4.16 31.60 -13.19
C SER A 242 -4.84 30.27 -13.57
N THR A 243 -5.10 30.13 -14.87
CA THR A 243 -5.50 28.84 -15.44
C THR A 243 -4.24 28.04 -15.73
N ARG A 244 -4.22 26.77 -15.32
CA ARG A 244 -3.20 25.81 -15.69
C ARG A 244 -3.75 24.78 -16.68
N TRP A 245 -2.85 24.16 -17.42
CA TRP A 245 -3.15 23.13 -18.41
C TRP A 245 -2.31 21.90 -18.15
N VAL A 246 -2.92 20.74 -18.38
CA VAL A 246 -2.24 19.45 -18.44
C VAL A 246 -2.36 18.98 -19.88
N THR A 247 -1.26 18.93 -20.63
CA THR A 247 -1.22 18.45 -22.01
C THR A 247 -0.67 17.03 -22.02
N PHE A 248 -1.40 16.10 -22.64
CA PHE A 248 -0.93 14.74 -22.86
C PHE A 248 0.15 14.73 -23.93
N LEU A 249 1.33 14.18 -23.63
CA LEU A 249 2.47 14.13 -24.52
C LEU A 249 2.57 12.80 -25.26
N GLY A 250 2.08 11.72 -24.65
CA GLY A 250 2.05 10.38 -25.20
C GLY A 250 2.08 9.32 -24.10
N GLU A 251 1.97 8.07 -24.54
CA GLU A 251 2.04 6.87 -23.72
C GLU A 251 2.93 5.82 -24.39
N ASP A 252 3.58 4.98 -23.59
CA ASP A 252 4.14 3.68 -23.98
C ASP A 252 3.68 2.53 -23.04
N GLY A 253 2.70 2.82 -22.17
CA GLY A 253 2.20 1.86 -21.17
C GLY A 253 1.33 0.75 -21.74
N GLU A 254 1.21 -0.33 -20.96
CA GLU A 254 0.43 -1.52 -21.32
C GLU A 254 -1.05 -1.41 -20.86
N HIS A 255 -1.33 -0.50 -19.92
CA HIS A 255 -2.61 -0.40 -19.24
C HIS A 255 -3.50 0.78 -19.66
N SER A 256 -4.81 0.67 -19.38
CA SER A 256 -5.73 1.79 -19.56
C SER A 256 -5.52 2.84 -18.45
N GLY A 257 -5.12 4.05 -18.81
CA GLY A 257 -4.85 5.11 -17.83
C GLY A 257 -5.98 6.13 -17.67
N ALA A 258 -6.10 6.70 -16.48
CA ALA A 258 -6.85 7.94 -16.25
C ALA A 258 -5.98 8.96 -15.53
N ILE A 259 -6.22 10.24 -15.80
CA ILE A 259 -5.50 11.36 -15.16
C ILE A 259 -6.49 12.26 -14.44
N GLY A 260 -6.14 12.62 -13.21
CA GLY A 260 -6.91 13.52 -12.37
C GLY A 260 -6.05 14.53 -11.64
N TYR A 261 -6.71 15.37 -10.85
CA TYR A 261 -6.05 16.31 -9.96
C TYR A 261 -6.88 16.57 -8.71
N TYR A 262 -6.20 16.92 -7.63
CA TYR A 262 -6.77 17.57 -6.46
C TYR A 262 -6.10 18.93 -6.24
N THR A 263 -6.72 19.78 -5.43
CA THR A 263 -6.02 20.94 -4.86
C THR A 263 -5.54 20.60 -3.46
N TYR A 264 -4.41 21.13 -3.02
CA TYR A 264 -3.96 20.98 -1.64
C TYR A 264 -3.62 22.35 -1.04
N ASP A 265 -3.67 22.48 0.29
CA ASP A 265 -3.25 23.69 0.99
C ASP A 265 -1.71 23.73 1.12
N LEU A 266 -1.06 24.81 0.67
CA LEU A 266 0.41 24.91 0.66
C LEU A 266 1.02 24.96 2.07
N ALA A 267 0.25 25.37 3.08
CA ALA A 267 0.77 25.52 4.44
C ALA A 267 0.68 24.22 5.25
N THR A 268 -0.37 23.45 5.02
CA THR A 268 -0.69 22.24 5.79
C THR A 268 -0.48 20.95 4.99
N GLY A 269 -0.47 21.02 3.67
CA GLY A 269 -0.46 19.86 2.79
C GLY A 269 -1.81 19.15 2.70
N GLU A 270 -2.88 19.65 3.35
CA GLU A 270 -4.21 19.02 3.34
C GLU A 270 -4.73 18.90 1.91
N ILE A 271 -5.07 17.66 1.52
CA ILE A 271 -5.58 17.30 0.20
C ILE A 271 -7.09 17.58 0.16
N GLY A 272 -7.50 18.41 -0.79
CA GLY A 272 -8.90 18.72 -1.06
C GLY A 272 -9.56 17.75 -2.04
N GLU A 273 -10.75 18.12 -2.49
CA GLU A 273 -11.54 17.33 -3.43
C GLU A 273 -10.83 17.12 -4.77
N GLY A 274 -10.74 15.86 -5.18
CA GLY A 274 -10.19 15.39 -6.46
C GLY A 274 -11.22 15.36 -7.60
N ARG A 275 -10.70 15.42 -8.82
CA ARG A 275 -11.44 15.46 -10.09
C ARG A 275 -10.73 14.66 -11.16
N ILE A 276 -11.49 13.98 -12.00
CA ILE A 276 -10.96 13.32 -13.20
C ILE A 276 -10.89 14.31 -14.36
N LEU A 277 -9.72 14.42 -15.00
CA LEU A 277 -9.52 15.23 -16.21
C LEU A 277 -9.85 14.40 -17.46
N SER A 278 -9.26 13.21 -17.55
CA SER A 278 -9.62 12.17 -18.52
C SER A 278 -9.82 10.84 -17.79
N ALA A 279 -10.94 10.18 -18.07
CA ALA A 279 -11.31 8.89 -17.49
C ALA A 279 -10.75 7.70 -18.27
N ASP A 280 -10.26 7.97 -19.49
CA ASP A 280 -9.68 6.99 -20.40
C ASP A 280 -8.66 7.73 -21.28
N LEU A 281 -7.41 7.28 -21.25
CA LEU A 281 -6.31 7.81 -22.05
C LEU A 281 -6.00 6.95 -23.27
N ALA A 282 -6.56 5.73 -23.39
CA ALA A 282 -6.29 4.83 -24.53
C ALA A 282 -6.73 5.42 -25.89
N ASN A 283 -7.55 6.47 -25.87
CA ASN A 283 -8.02 7.18 -27.05
C ASN A 283 -7.51 8.64 -27.13
N ALA A 284 -6.67 9.07 -26.19
CA ALA A 284 -6.12 10.42 -26.17
C ALA A 284 -5.06 10.59 -27.27
N ALA A 285 -5.07 11.73 -27.94
CA ALA A 285 -4.04 12.08 -28.90
C ALA A 285 -2.99 12.97 -28.22
N ALA A 286 -1.72 12.79 -28.56
CA ALA A 286 -0.67 13.72 -28.15
C ALA A 286 -1.06 15.17 -28.52
N GLY A 287 -1.00 16.08 -27.56
CA GLY A 287 -1.46 17.46 -27.66
C GLY A 287 -2.88 17.70 -27.13
N ASP A 288 -3.65 16.65 -26.79
CA ASP A 288 -4.89 16.81 -26.04
C ASP A 288 -4.59 17.50 -24.71
N ALA A 289 -5.37 18.54 -24.39
CA ALA A 289 -5.07 19.43 -23.27
C ALA A 289 -6.29 19.62 -22.36
N PHE A 290 -6.08 19.37 -21.07
CA PHE A 290 -7.07 19.46 -20.02
C PHE A 290 -6.87 20.73 -19.21
N LYS A 291 -7.97 21.37 -18.84
CA LYS A 291 -7.95 22.69 -18.22
C LYS A 291 -8.21 22.62 -16.72
N ILE A 292 -7.31 23.18 -15.92
CA ILE A 292 -7.47 23.37 -14.47
C ILE A 292 -7.68 24.87 -14.20
N LYS A 293 -8.84 25.21 -13.63
CA LYS A 293 -9.25 26.61 -13.47
C LYS A 293 -8.88 27.16 -12.09
N GLY A 294 -8.04 28.20 -12.08
CA GLY A 294 -8.06 29.25 -11.06
C GLY A 294 -7.81 28.76 -9.63
N VAL A 295 -6.76 27.95 -9.42
CA VAL A 295 -6.31 27.55 -8.08
C VAL A 295 -5.68 28.76 -7.40
N GLY A 296 -6.26 29.19 -6.29
CA GLY A 296 -5.94 30.46 -5.64
C GLY A 296 -4.58 30.45 -4.93
N ALA A 297 -4.08 31.65 -4.64
CA ALA A 297 -2.88 31.80 -3.81
C ALA A 297 -3.07 31.09 -2.46
N GLY A 298 -2.07 30.29 -2.06
CA GLY A 298 -2.11 29.46 -0.86
C GLY A 298 -2.57 28.01 -1.10
N GLN A 299 -2.98 27.68 -2.32
CA GLN A 299 -3.26 26.30 -2.73
C GLN A 299 -2.29 25.85 -3.82
N GLY A 300 -2.02 24.55 -3.89
CA GLY A 300 -1.30 23.90 -4.99
C GLY A 300 -2.19 22.91 -5.74
N ILE A 301 -1.68 22.37 -6.83
CA ILE A 301 -2.32 21.33 -7.65
C ILE A 301 -1.55 20.02 -7.48
N GLY A 302 -2.20 18.96 -7.00
CA GLY A 302 -1.63 17.62 -7.03
C GLY A 302 -2.20 16.85 -8.19
N LEU A 303 -1.37 16.51 -9.18
CA LEU A 303 -1.77 15.59 -10.23
C LEU A 303 -1.69 14.15 -9.72
N PHE A 304 -2.53 13.30 -10.30
CA PHE A 304 -2.50 11.89 -10.01
C PHE A 304 -2.94 11.07 -11.21
N PHE A 305 -2.36 9.87 -11.31
CA PHE A 305 -2.68 8.88 -12.31
C PHE A 305 -3.45 7.72 -11.67
N VAL A 306 -4.36 7.12 -12.43
CA VAL A 306 -5.08 5.92 -12.04
C VAL A 306 -4.76 4.85 -13.08
N PRO A 307 -3.94 3.83 -12.74
CA PRO A 307 -3.70 2.70 -13.61
C PRO A 307 -4.97 1.86 -13.74
N ASN A 308 -5.07 1.08 -14.82
CA ASN A 308 -6.16 0.13 -15.06
C ASN A 308 -7.56 0.72 -14.95
N ALA A 309 -7.72 1.98 -15.35
CA ALA A 309 -8.96 2.76 -15.21
C ALA A 309 -10.20 2.08 -15.80
N ALA A 310 -10.05 1.32 -16.89
CA ALA A 310 -11.16 0.62 -17.54
C ALA A 310 -11.61 -0.65 -16.78
N GLU A 311 -10.79 -1.15 -15.86
CA GLU A 311 -11.00 -2.45 -15.19
C GLU A 311 -11.44 -2.29 -13.74
N LEU A 312 -11.32 -1.10 -13.11
CA LEU A 312 -11.67 -0.84 -11.70
C LEU A 312 -13.11 -1.15 -11.27
N GLY A 313 -14.00 -1.44 -12.22
CA GLY A 313 -15.43 -1.62 -11.94
C GLY A 313 -16.18 -0.34 -11.55
N VAL A 314 -15.57 0.84 -11.71
CA VAL A 314 -16.15 2.17 -11.41
C VAL A 314 -16.02 3.09 -12.62
N ASP A 315 -17.08 3.83 -12.96
CA ASP A 315 -17.03 4.83 -14.05
C ASP A 315 -16.36 6.13 -13.58
N LEU A 316 -15.07 6.28 -13.88
CA LEU A 316 -14.31 7.49 -13.56
C LEU A 316 -14.85 8.76 -14.22
N ALA A 317 -15.68 8.66 -15.27
CA ALA A 317 -16.27 9.84 -15.90
C ALA A 317 -17.26 10.57 -14.99
N ASP A 318 -17.84 9.90 -14.00
CA ASP A 318 -18.74 10.50 -13.01
C ASP A 318 -18.03 11.54 -12.13
N TYR A 319 -16.72 11.43 -11.98
CA TYR A 319 -15.90 12.29 -11.12
C TYR A 319 -15.25 13.47 -11.85
N LYS A 320 -15.65 13.76 -13.10
CA LYS A 320 -15.13 14.92 -13.86
C LYS A 320 -15.47 16.27 -13.24
N ALA A 321 -16.56 16.33 -12.48
CA ALA A 321 -17.02 17.56 -11.82
C ALA A 321 -16.52 17.71 -10.38
N GLY A 322 -15.89 16.68 -9.81
CA GLY A 322 -15.63 16.56 -8.36
C GLY A 322 -16.15 15.24 -7.83
N GLY A 323 -16.03 15.05 -6.53
CA GLY A 323 -16.60 13.91 -5.81
C GLY A 323 -15.60 12.86 -5.34
N LEU A 324 -14.30 13.04 -5.59
CA LEU A 324 -13.25 12.19 -5.01
C LEU A 324 -12.69 12.84 -3.75
N PHE A 325 -12.65 12.12 -2.65
CA PHE A 325 -12.11 12.58 -1.37
C PHE A 325 -11.02 11.61 -0.91
N PHE A 326 -9.92 12.14 -0.40
CA PHE A 326 -8.77 11.35 0.02
C PHE A 326 -8.70 11.40 1.54
N GLN A 327 -8.83 10.25 2.20
CA GLN A 327 -8.88 10.20 3.65
C GLN A 327 -7.77 9.31 4.21
N ASN A 328 -7.28 9.70 5.38
CA ASN A 328 -6.39 8.89 6.17
C ASN A 328 -7.18 7.77 6.84
N MET A 329 -6.91 6.51 6.49
CA MET A 329 -7.66 5.35 6.98
C MET A 329 -7.67 5.23 8.52
N LEU A 330 -6.62 5.70 9.20
CA LEU A 330 -6.52 5.57 10.66
C LEU A 330 -7.30 6.65 11.43
N THR A 331 -7.46 7.84 10.85
CA THR A 331 -8.09 8.98 11.54
C THR A 331 -9.45 9.37 10.98
N GLY A 332 -9.74 8.99 9.72
CA GLY A 332 -10.92 9.45 8.98
C GLY A 332 -10.83 10.92 8.52
N ASP A 333 -9.73 11.61 8.80
CA ASP A 333 -9.52 12.98 8.36
C ASP A 333 -9.10 13.04 6.89
N ALA A 334 -9.17 14.24 6.30
CA ALA A 334 -8.58 14.49 5.00
C ALA A 334 -7.08 14.17 5.02
N ALA A 335 -6.62 13.44 4.00
CA ALA A 335 -5.23 13.08 3.86
C ALA A 335 -4.35 14.32 3.58
N THR A 336 -3.07 14.23 3.88
CA THR A 336 -2.11 15.31 3.61
C THR A 336 -0.95 14.84 2.73
N LEU A 337 -0.28 15.77 2.03
CA LEU A 337 0.96 15.46 1.30
C LEU A 337 2.08 14.92 2.19
N SER A 338 1.96 15.06 3.51
CA SER A 338 2.93 14.59 4.49
C SER A 338 2.57 13.24 5.12
N ASP A 339 1.43 12.66 4.74
CA ASP A 339 1.01 11.36 5.24
C ASP A 339 2.04 10.30 4.87
N ARG A 340 2.28 9.38 5.81
CA ARG A 340 3.30 8.33 5.67
C ARG A 340 2.73 7.02 5.13
N MET A 341 1.56 7.11 4.55
CA MET A 341 0.78 5.99 4.05
C MET A 341 -0.22 6.56 3.03
N ALA A 342 -0.50 5.81 1.96
CA ALA A 342 -1.43 6.23 0.93
C ALA A 342 -2.82 6.54 1.52
N PRO A 343 -3.56 7.52 1.00
CA PRO A 343 -4.95 7.69 1.38
C PRO A 343 -5.83 6.58 0.82
N VAL A 344 -7.02 6.42 1.41
CA VAL A 344 -8.14 5.70 0.78
C VAL A 344 -9.01 6.72 0.06
N VAL A 345 -9.55 6.35 -1.10
CA VAL A 345 -10.39 7.22 -1.93
C VAL A 345 -11.86 6.99 -1.61
N PHE A 346 -12.61 8.06 -1.43
CA PHE A 346 -14.03 8.04 -1.10
C PHE A 346 -14.85 8.85 -2.11
N ASP A 347 -16.11 8.45 -2.29
CA ASP A 347 -17.10 9.26 -3.01
C ASP A 347 -17.67 10.39 -2.14
N GLY A 348 -18.51 11.26 -2.73
CA GLY A 348 -19.19 12.33 -1.99
C GLY A 348 -20.26 11.87 -0.99
N GLY A 349 -20.59 10.58 -0.96
CA GLY A 349 -21.42 9.94 0.05
C GLY A 349 -20.63 9.42 1.26
N GLY A 350 -19.30 9.43 1.20
CA GLY A 350 -18.43 8.84 2.21
C GLY A 350 -18.28 7.32 2.08
N ASN A 351 -18.53 6.76 0.89
CA ASN A 351 -18.27 5.34 0.61
C ASN A 351 -16.85 5.19 0.03
N PRO A 352 -16.04 4.22 0.52
CA PRO A 352 -14.76 3.90 -0.10
C PRO A 352 -14.95 3.44 -1.55
N LEU A 353 -13.98 3.77 -2.39
CA LEU A 353 -13.92 3.41 -3.81
C LEU A 353 -12.65 2.60 -4.07
N PRO A 354 -12.69 1.56 -4.92
CA PRO A 354 -11.54 0.73 -5.25
C PRO A 354 -10.61 1.43 -6.25
N ILE A 355 -10.18 2.65 -5.93
CA ILE A 355 -9.33 3.46 -6.81
C ILE A 355 -7.95 3.57 -6.17
N SER A 356 -7.02 2.77 -6.68
CA SER A 356 -5.60 2.90 -6.35
C SER A 356 -5.00 4.02 -7.18
N ILE A 357 -4.50 5.07 -6.50
CA ILE A 357 -4.02 6.29 -7.15
C ILE A 357 -2.49 6.40 -7.05
N PHE A 358 -1.86 6.74 -8.17
CA PHE A 358 -0.46 7.13 -8.24
C PHE A 358 -0.37 8.65 -8.15
N HIS A 359 -0.08 9.14 -6.96
CA HIS A 359 0.11 10.54 -6.66
C HIS A 359 1.43 11.03 -7.26
N ALA A 360 1.40 12.15 -7.98
CA ALA A 360 2.61 12.82 -8.46
C ALA A 360 3.45 13.37 -7.29
N LEU A 361 2.76 14.02 -6.36
CA LEU A 361 3.34 14.62 -5.16
C LEU A 361 3.19 13.69 -3.95
N GLY A 362 4.05 13.86 -2.93
CA GLY A 362 3.93 13.17 -1.66
C GLY A 362 5.18 13.28 -0.80
N ALA A 363 5.21 12.55 0.34
CA ALA A 363 6.10 12.82 1.47
C ALA A 363 7.60 12.93 1.10
N ALA A 364 8.04 14.18 0.90
CA ALA A 364 9.31 14.56 0.29
C ALA A 364 10.56 14.03 1.02
N HIS A 365 11.68 14.09 0.27
CA HIS A 365 13.08 13.84 0.64
C HIS A 365 13.64 12.42 0.52
N GLN A 366 12.85 11.34 0.47
CA GLN A 366 13.38 9.98 0.20
C GLN A 366 12.39 9.01 -0.49
N ALA A 367 11.08 9.18 -0.34
CA ALA A 367 10.07 8.33 -0.97
C ALA A 367 8.86 9.16 -1.40
N ASN A 368 7.89 8.58 -2.10
CA ASN A 368 6.54 9.14 -2.18
C ASN A 368 5.60 8.13 -1.50
N LEU A 369 5.28 8.40 -0.23
CA LEU A 369 4.53 7.49 0.63
C LEU A 369 3.01 7.55 0.42
N LEU A 370 2.54 8.41 -0.48
CA LEU A 370 1.13 8.47 -0.84
C LEU A 370 0.73 7.38 -1.84
N ASN A 371 1.69 6.63 -2.37
CA ASN A 371 1.42 5.60 -3.38
C ASN A 371 1.23 4.22 -2.76
N PRO A 372 0.24 3.43 -3.24
CA PRO A 372 0.08 2.03 -2.87
C PRO A 372 1.31 1.26 -3.38
N GLY A 373 1.98 0.50 -2.50
CA GLY A 373 3.25 -0.18 -2.80
C GLY A 373 4.53 0.58 -2.43
N LEU A 374 4.40 1.80 -1.86
CA LEU A 374 5.50 2.69 -1.46
C LEU A 374 6.54 2.97 -2.55
N GLY A 375 6.45 4.12 -3.20
CA GLY A 375 7.43 4.37 -4.25
C GLY A 375 7.24 5.64 -5.04
N LEU A 376 8.24 5.90 -5.87
CA LEU A 376 8.10 6.82 -6.99
C LEU A 376 7.23 6.15 -8.04
N GLN A 377 6.04 6.71 -8.29
CA GLN A 377 5.16 6.36 -9.41
C GLN A 377 5.06 7.48 -10.43
N ALA A 378 5.74 8.58 -10.15
CA ALA A 378 5.84 9.72 -11.03
C ALA A 378 7.17 10.41 -10.81
N VAL A 379 7.69 11.00 -11.87
CA VAL A 379 8.91 11.81 -11.87
C VAL A 379 8.72 13.06 -12.73
N GLU A 380 9.62 14.00 -12.54
CA GLU A 380 9.76 15.17 -13.39
C GLU A 380 10.98 15.03 -14.31
N TRP A 381 10.78 15.18 -15.62
CA TRP A 381 11.86 15.06 -16.62
C TRP A 381 12.65 16.37 -16.81
N LEU A 382 13.97 16.26 -17.01
CA LEU A 382 14.93 17.36 -17.14
C LEU A 382 15.48 17.49 -18.57
N PRO A 383 15.98 18.68 -18.99
CA PRO A 383 16.04 19.95 -18.25
C PRO A 383 14.77 20.80 -18.39
N PHE A 384 14.48 21.58 -17.35
CA PHE A 384 13.29 22.42 -17.23
C PHE A 384 13.24 23.62 -18.18
N ASP A 385 12.00 24.05 -18.45
CA ASP A 385 11.63 25.45 -18.66
C ASP A 385 10.91 25.90 -17.37
N ASP A 386 11.21 27.08 -16.81
CA ASP A 386 10.59 27.56 -15.55
C ASP A 386 9.05 27.65 -15.66
N ASP A 387 8.52 27.66 -16.90
CA ASP A 387 7.09 27.76 -17.19
C ASP A 387 6.40 26.41 -17.52
N VAL A 388 7.16 25.30 -17.64
CA VAL A 388 6.63 23.98 -18.05
C VAL A 388 7.29 22.81 -17.30
N VAL A 389 6.46 22.00 -16.65
CA VAL A 389 6.87 20.77 -15.95
C VAL A 389 6.47 19.55 -16.77
N GLU A 390 7.42 18.74 -17.24
CA GLU A 390 7.15 17.42 -17.85
C GLU A 390 7.10 16.34 -16.78
N ILE A 391 5.97 15.66 -16.67
CA ILE A 391 5.70 14.61 -15.68
C ILE A 391 5.57 13.29 -16.41
N GLY A 392 6.34 12.30 -15.98
CA GLY A 392 6.19 10.91 -16.37
C GLY A 392 5.58 10.10 -15.23
N PHE A 393 4.65 9.21 -15.54
CA PHE A 393 4.09 8.23 -14.61
C PHE A 393 4.47 6.83 -15.06
N GLU A 394 4.56 5.93 -14.09
CA GLU A 394 4.51 4.48 -14.31
C GLU A 394 3.06 4.01 -14.35
N ASP A 395 2.78 2.90 -15.02
CA ASP A 395 1.46 2.25 -15.01
C ASP A 395 1.36 1.06 -14.04
N HIS A 396 2.50 0.61 -13.50
CA HIS A 396 2.59 -0.46 -12.51
C HIS A 396 2.94 0.00 -11.09
N ARG A 397 2.51 -0.77 -10.09
CA ARG A 397 3.01 -0.58 -8.72
C ARG A 397 4.48 -0.97 -8.65
N GLN A 398 5.29 -0.27 -7.83
CA GLN A 398 6.70 -0.63 -7.67
C GLN A 398 6.91 -2.11 -7.25
N THR A 399 5.92 -2.66 -6.55
CA THR A 399 5.86 -4.05 -6.07
C THR A 399 5.45 -5.07 -7.14
N GLU A 400 4.94 -4.62 -8.29
CA GLU A 400 4.54 -5.47 -9.41
C GLU A 400 5.73 -5.85 -10.30
N GLN A 401 5.60 -6.99 -10.99
CA GLN A 401 6.64 -7.46 -11.92
C GLN A 401 6.77 -6.60 -13.18
N GLY A 402 5.69 -5.88 -13.55
CA GLY A 402 5.66 -5.02 -14.73
C GLY A 402 6.36 -3.67 -14.53
N PHE A 403 6.62 -3.26 -13.29
CA PHE A 403 7.29 -2.00 -13.01
C PHE A 403 8.74 -1.99 -13.51
N ASP A 404 9.06 -1.06 -14.40
CA ASP A 404 10.37 -0.96 -15.04
C ASP A 404 11.16 0.32 -14.70
N ALA A 405 10.52 1.28 -14.02
CA ALA A 405 11.12 2.52 -13.55
C ALA A 405 11.64 3.44 -14.67
N ASP A 406 11.10 3.34 -15.88
CA ASP A 406 11.41 4.28 -16.96
C ASP A 406 10.55 5.55 -16.93
N PHE A 407 9.36 5.53 -16.32
CA PHE A 407 8.38 6.60 -16.18
C PHE A 407 7.97 7.25 -17.51
N ASP A 408 7.92 6.50 -18.60
CA ASP A 408 7.43 6.98 -19.89
C ASP A 408 6.08 6.40 -20.33
N ASP A 409 5.51 5.49 -19.53
CA ASP A 409 4.18 4.89 -19.73
C ASP A 409 3.11 5.93 -20.00
N PHE A 410 3.09 7.01 -19.21
CA PHE A 410 2.19 8.14 -19.42
C PHE A 410 2.88 9.47 -19.14
N ARG A 411 2.97 10.33 -20.17
CA ARG A 411 3.65 11.62 -20.06
C ARG A 411 2.73 12.81 -20.25
N PHE A 412 2.92 13.81 -19.41
CA PHE A 412 2.12 15.04 -19.39
C PHE A 412 3.00 16.28 -19.24
N ALA A 413 2.59 17.39 -19.82
CA ALA A 413 3.14 18.72 -19.53
C ALA A 413 2.16 19.53 -18.69
N PHE A 414 2.63 20.11 -17.60
CA PHE A 414 1.90 21.06 -16.76
C PHE A 414 2.44 22.48 -16.98
N ALA A 415 1.57 23.39 -17.45
CA ALA A 415 1.97 24.75 -17.86
C ALA A 415 0.79 25.77 -17.79
N ASP A 416 1.01 27.07 -18.05
CA ASP A 416 -0.13 28.03 -18.20
C ASP A 416 -0.77 28.11 -19.60
N ALA A 417 -0.28 27.36 -20.58
CA ALA A 417 -0.94 27.13 -21.86
C ALA A 417 -0.72 25.69 -22.36
N PRO A 418 -1.60 25.15 -23.24
CA PRO A 418 -1.30 23.91 -23.94
C PRO A 418 0.00 24.03 -24.73
N VAL A 419 0.81 22.97 -24.69
CA VAL A 419 2.10 22.90 -25.37
C VAL A 419 2.03 22.06 -26.65
N ASP A 420 3.01 22.20 -27.54
CA ASP A 420 3.16 21.33 -28.70
C ASP A 420 3.93 20.07 -28.27
N PRO A 421 3.36 18.86 -28.37
CA PRO A 421 4.04 17.64 -27.95
C PRO A 421 5.34 17.37 -28.73
N THR A 422 5.52 17.98 -29.92
CA THR A 422 6.75 17.83 -30.71
C THR A 422 7.95 18.60 -30.15
N ASP A 423 7.73 19.49 -29.19
CA ASP A 423 8.80 20.19 -28.46
C ASP A 423 9.46 19.30 -27.39
N PHE A 424 8.84 18.16 -27.06
CA PHE A 424 9.31 17.22 -26.06
C PHE A 424 9.96 16.01 -26.73
N VAL A 425 11.12 15.61 -26.22
CA VAL A 425 11.85 14.45 -26.71
C VAL A 425 11.48 13.28 -25.82
N VAL A 426 11.04 12.17 -26.42
CA VAL A 426 10.88 10.90 -25.69
C VAL A 426 12.25 10.57 -25.07
N PRO A 427 12.35 10.38 -23.74
CA PRO A 427 13.56 9.86 -23.14
C PRO A 427 13.96 8.58 -23.91
N PRO A 428 15.24 8.42 -24.31
CA PRO A 428 15.63 7.13 -24.88
C PRO A 428 15.40 6.06 -23.83
N GLU A 429 14.79 4.90 -24.19
CA GLU A 429 14.59 3.71 -23.32
C GLU A 429 15.68 3.71 -22.25
N ALA A 430 15.33 4.19 -21.06
CA ALA A 430 16.29 4.32 -20.00
C ALA A 430 16.51 2.90 -19.52
N ALA A 431 17.53 2.23 -20.06
CA ALA A 431 17.89 0.90 -19.63
C ALA A 431 18.08 0.95 -18.12
N PHE A 432 17.09 0.46 -17.38
CA PHE A 432 17.11 0.43 -15.95
C PHE A 432 18.39 -0.32 -15.56
N GLU A 433 19.38 0.39 -14.98
CA GLU A 433 20.63 -0.21 -14.52
C GLU A 433 20.37 -0.99 -13.21
N GLY A 434 19.33 -1.83 -13.21
CA GLY A 434 18.93 -2.73 -12.14
C GLY A 434 18.43 -2.02 -10.89
N ARG A 435 17.48 -2.67 -10.20
CA ARG A 435 17.38 -2.54 -8.75
C ARG A 435 18.77 -2.82 -8.21
N ALA A 436 19.19 -2.16 -7.14
CA ALA A 436 20.40 -2.55 -6.43
C ALA A 436 20.22 -4.00 -5.95
N THR A 437 20.58 -4.97 -6.81
CA THR A 437 20.34 -6.41 -6.66
C THR A 437 21.40 -7.06 -5.77
N GLU A 438 22.19 -6.27 -5.06
CA GLU A 438 22.88 -6.80 -3.90
C GLU A 438 21.86 -6.94 -2.77
N ALA A 439 21.15 -8.06 -2.79
CA ALA A 439 20.62 -8.75 -1.63
C ALA A 439 21.77 -9.05 -0.65
N THR A 440 22.32 -8.00 -0.07
CA THR A 440 22.93 -8.07 1.24
C THR A 440 21.77 -7.76 2.18
N PRO A 441 21.34 -8.69 3.06
CA PRO A 441 20.36 -8.34 4.08
C PRO A 441 20.87 -7.06 4.76
N PRO A 442 20.05 -6.01 4.87
CA PRO A 442 20.52 -4.73 5.38
C PRO A 442 21.22 -4.98 6.69
N ALA A 443 22.51 -4.63 6.75
CA ALA A 443 23.21 -4.56 8.02
C ALA A 443 22.42 -3.55 8.86
N ILE A 444 21.73 -4.05 9.89
CA ILE A 444 20.89 -3.31 10.83
C ILE A 444 21.70 -2.11 11.34
N ALA A 445 21.49 -0.96 10.73
CA ALA A 445 22.05 0.31 11.17
C ALA A 445 20.97 1.00 12.00
N VAL A 446 20.98 0.72 13.31
CA VAL A 446 20.13 1.38 14.30
C VAL A 446 20.47 2.87 14.33
N GLY A 447 19.70 3.68 13.60
CA GLY A 447 19.88 5.11 13.44
C GLY A 447 18.63 5.90 13.86
N TRP A 448 18.43 6.01 15.18
CA TRP A 448 17.71 7.08 15.91
C TRP A 448 16.78 8.02 15.11
N ILE A 449 15.46 7.85 15.28
CA ILE A 449 14.45 8.89 14.99
C ILE A 449 14.04 9.56 16.30
N ASP A 450 14.07 10.89 16.27
CA ASP A 450 13.90 11.81 17.39
C ASP A 450 12.45 11.86 17.89
N ARG A 451 12.29 11.97 19.21
CA ARG A 451 11.01 11.97 19.94
C ARG A 451 10.46 13.39 19.99
N ALA A 452 9.26 13.64 19.45
CA ALA A 452 8.25 14.53 20.05
C ALA A 452 7.03 14.75 19.14
N GLY A 453 5.85 14.43 19.67
CA GLY A 453 4.56 14.90 19.16
C GLY A 453 3.42 14.17 19.86
N ALA A 454 2.73 14.82 20.79
CA ALA A 454 1.67 14.23 21.59
C ALA A 454 0.36 14.06 20.79
N LEU A 455 -0.34 12.94 21.04
CA LEU A 455 -1.63 12.60 20.47
C LEU A 455 -2.78 13.40 21.14
N PRO A 456 -3.82 13.83 20.39
CA PRO A 456 -5.09 14.28 20.98
C PRO A 456 -5.88 13.12 21.60
N GLU A 457 -6.69 13.43 22.60
CA GLU A 457 -7.48 12.47 23.38
C GLU A 457 -8.55 11.76 22.53
N ALA A 458 -8.60 10.44 22.64
CA ALA A 458 -9.60 9.57 22.05
C ALA A 458 -10.96 9.72 22.76
N GLU A 459 -11.91 10.40 22.13
CA GLU A 459 -13.34 10.16 22.37
C GLU A 459 -14.14 10.27 21.05
N SER A 460 -14.98 9.24 20.84
CA SER A 460 -16.07 9.06 19.87
C SER A 460 -15.77 8.53 18.46
N TRP A 461 -15.75 7.20 18.33
CA TRP A 461 -16.10 6.49 17.09
C TRP A 461 -17.01 5.31 17.44
N LEU A 462 -18.31 5.50 17.20
CA LEU A 462 -19.41 4.54 16.97
C LEU A 462 -20.73 5.33 17.15
N ALA A 463 -21.11 6.06 16.10
CA ALA A 463 -22.46 6.61 15.91
C ALA A 463 -22.74 6.81 14.41
#